data_AF-A0A830D723-F1
#
_entry.id   AF-A0A830D723-F1
#
_cell.length_a   1.000
_cell.length_b   1.000
_cell.length_c   1.000
_cell.angle_alpha   90.00
_cell.angle_beta   90.00
_cell.angle_gamma   90.00
#
_symmetry.space_group_name_H-M   'P 1'
#
loop_
_entity.id
_entity.type
_entity.pdbx_description
1 polymer ?
#
loop_
_entity_poly.entity_id
_entity_poly.type
_entity_poly.pdbx_seq_one_letter_code
_entity_poly.pdbx_strand_id
1 'polypeptide(L)'
;MESVPSSLPFAMRDGSPAAAASVEDDSALSVAAGLAKEAALLFQAGKIVDCLRILYQLLQKKENDPKVRHNIAIAENFQDGCSDPKRLIEALENIQSPAIEKAPPHMRPEASASRN
;
A
#
# COMPACT_ATOMS: atom_id res chain seq x y z
N MET A 1 -54.71 38.12 4.33
CA MET A 1 -53.66 39.14 4.44
C MET A 1 -53.18 39.13 5.89
N GLU A 2 -52.18 38.33 6.26
CA GLU A 2 -51.28 38.57 7.41
C GLU A 2 -49.98 37.78 7.17
N SER A 3 -48.91 38.51 6.82
CA SER A 3 -47.49 38.13 6.96
C SER A 3 -47.16 38.05 8.46
N VAL A 4 -46.21 37.27 9.00
CA VAL A 4 -44.74 37.28 8.84
C VAL A 4 -44.19 35.99 9.52
N PRO A 5 -43.08 35.37 9.07
CA PRO A 5 -42.52 34.14 9.65
C PRO A 5 -41.65 34.41 10.89
N SER A 6 -41.55 33.44 11.81
CA SER A 6 -40.67 33.51 12.99
C SER A 6 -39.72 32.30 13.07
N SER A 7 -38.48 32.57 12.68
CA SER A 7 -37.20 32.07 13.21
C SER A 7 -37.13 30.65 13.79
N LEU A 8 -36.58 29.73 13.00
CA LEU A 8 -35.80 28.62 13.52
C LEU A 8 -34.34 29.08 13.64
N PRO A 9 -33.67 28.91 14.79
CA PRO A 9 -32.22 29.00 14.82
C PRO A 9 -31.68 27.72 14.18
N PHE A 10 -31.38 27.77 12.89
CA PHE A 10 -30.44 26.80 12.33
C PHE A 10 -29.08 27.18 12.91
N ALA A 11 -28.69 26.49 13.97
CA ALA A 11 -27.33 26.52 14.49
C ALA A 11 -26.41 25.94 13.41
N MET A 12 -26.08 26.77 12.42
CA MET A 12 -25.02 26.48 11.49
C MET A 12 -23.70 26.73 12.20
N ARG A 13 -22.89 25.66 12.13
CA ARG A 13 -21.43 25.71 12.01
C ARG A 13 -20.66 25.80 13.31
N ASP A 14 -20.77 24.72 14.07
CA ASP A 14 -19.59 24.17 14.72
C ASP A 14 -18.74 23.50 13.62
N GLY A 15 -17.76 24.24 13.11
CA GLY A 15 -16.75 23.73 12.20
C GLY A 15 -15.87 22.74 12.92
N SER A 16 -16.31 21.49 12.99
CA SER A 16 -15.44 20.37 13.38
C SER A 16 -14.35 20.21 12.32
N PRO A 17 -13.06 20.25 12.68
CA PRO A 17 -11.96 20.08 11.72
C PRO A 17 -11.80 18.62 11.28
N ALA A 18 -12.65 17.70 11.75
CA ALA A 18 -12.54 16.27 11.47
C ALA A 18 -12.93 15.88 10.03
N ALA A 19 -13.63 16.75 9.29
CA ALA A 19 -14.08 16.43 7.94
C ALA A 19 -12.96 16.54 6.89
N ALA A 20 -11.87 17.28 7.14
CA ALA A 20 -10.76 17.40 6.18
C ALA A 20 -9.93 16.11 6.08
N ALA A 21 -9.75 15.40 7.20
CA ALA A 21 -8.94 14.18 7.23
C ALA A 21 -9.58 12.99 6.50
N SER A 22 -10.91 12.99 6.30
CA SER A 22 -11.63 11.87 5.69
C SER A 22 -11.81 12.01 4.17
N VAL A 23 -11.85 13.22 3.62
CA VAL A 23 -11.90 13.43 2.15
C VAL A 23 -10.53 13.27 1.48
N GLU A 24 -9.44 13.60 2.17
CA GLU A 24 -8.10 13.44 1.62
C GLU A 24 -7.72 11.95 1.49
N ASP A 25 -8.10 11.12 2.46
CA ASP A 25 -7.83 9.67 2.44
C ASP A 25 -8.64 8.96 1.33
N ASP A 26 -9.91 9.29 1.17
CA ASP A 26 -10.77 8.74 0.10
C ASP A 26 -10.32 9.19 -1.30
N SER A 27 -9.89 10.45 -1.43
CA SER A 27 -9.33 10.97 -2.68
C SER A 27 -7.98 10.32 -3.02
N ALA A 28 -7.09 10.14 -2.04
CA ALA A 28 -5.81 9.47 -2.23
C ALA A 28 -6.00 8.00 -2.63
N LEU A 29 -6.98 7.31 -2.03
CA LEU A 29 -7.33 5.93 -2.36
C LEU A 29 -7.92 5.82 -3.78
N SER A 30 -8.77 6.76 -4.18
CA SER A 30 -9.31 6.85 -5.54
C SER A 30 -8.22 7.10 -6.59
N VAL A 31 -7.26 7.99 -6.30
CA VAL A 31 -6.09 8.24 -7.14
C VAL A 31 -5.20 6.98 -7.25
N ALA A 32 -5.01 6.26 -6.15
CA ALA A 32 -4.26 5.01 -6.15
C ALA A 32 -4.96 3.91 -6.99
N ALA A 33 -6.30 3.83 -6.91
CA ALA A 33 -7.08 2.92 -7.74
C ALA A 33 -6.97 3.26 -9.24
N GLY A 34 -6.96 4.56 -9.59
CA GLY A 34 -6.73 5.04 -10.94
C GLY A 34 -5.37 4.60 -11.49
N LEU A 35 -4.30 4.82 -10.72
CA LEU A 35 -2.94 4.40 -11.10
C LEU A 35 -2.84 2.87 -11.24
N ALA A 36 -3.46 2.11 -10.33
CA ALA A 36 -3.46 0.65 -10.42
C ALA A 36 -4.14 0.16 -11.72
N LYS A 37 -5.25 0.80 -12.11
CA LYS A 37 -5.94 0.49 -13.36
C LYS A 37 -5.10 0.87 -14.58
N GLU A 38 -4.43 2.02 -14.56
CA GLU A 38 -3.56 2.47 -15.64
C GLU A 38 -2.35 1.53 -15.81
N ALA A 39 -1.70 1.14 -14.71
CA ALA A 39 -0.61 0.16 -14.73
C ALA A 39 -1.06 -1.17 -15.37
N ALA A 40 -2.26 -1.65 -15.02
CA ALA A 40 -2.80 -2.88 -15.61
C ALA A 40 -3.00 -2.76 -17.13
N LEU A 41 -3.49 -1.62 -17.63
CA LEU A 41 -3.66 -1.37 -19.07
C LEU A 41 -2.31 -1.31 -19.80
N LEU A 42 -1.31 -0.64 -19.21
CA LEU A 42 0.03 -0.55 -19.77
C LEU A 42 0.71 -1.92 -19.83
N PHE A 43 0.56 -2.74 -18.79
CA PHE A 43 1.06 -4.11 -18.76
C PHE A 43 0.43 -4.97 -19.85
N GLN A 44 -0.89 -4.94 -19.99
CA GLN A 44 -1.63 -5.68 -21.03
C GLN A 44 -1.25 -5.22 -22.45
N ALA A 45 -0.94 -3.93 -22.62
CA ALA A 45 -0.46 -3.37 -23.88
C ALA A 45 1.02 -3.69 -24.16
N GLY A 46 1.72 -4.41 -23.27
CA GLY A 46 3.15 -4.71 -23.38
C GLY A 46 4.07 -3.50 -23.16
N LYS A 47 3.54 -2.37 -22.69
CA LYS A 47 4.30 -1.15 -22.38
C LYS A 47 4.90 -1.23 -20.99
N ILE A 48 5.84 -2.16 -20.81
CA ILE A 48 6.37 -2.53 -19.49
C ILE A 48 7.09 -1.36 -18.80
N VAL A 49 7.86 -0.55 -19.54
CA VAL A 49 8.57 0.61 -18.98
C VAL A 49 7.59 1.65 -18.42
N ASP A 50 6.50 1.92 -19.14
CA ASP A 50 5.45 2.83 -18.68
C ASP A 50 4.70 2.25 -17.47
N CYS A 51 4.41 0.95 -17.50
CA CYS A 51 3.78 0.24 -16.38
C CYS A 51 4.61 0.38 -15.09
N LEU A 52 5.93 0.13 -15.17
CA LEU A 52 6.83 0.26 -14.02
C LEU A 52 6.81 1.67 -13.43
N ARG A 53 6.84 2.70 -14.27
CA ARG A 53 6.75 4.10 -13.82
C ARG A 53 5.48 4.36 -13.02
N ILE A 54 4.32 3.89 -13.49
CA ILE A 54 3.05 4.04 -12.77
C ILE A 54 3.03 3.22 -11.48
N LEU A 55 3.58 1.99 -11.49
CA LEU A 55 3.67 1.15 -10.31
C LEU A 55 4.58 1.76 -9.22
N TYR A 56 5.70 2.38 -9.59
CA TYR A 56 6.55 3.11 -8.64
C TYR A 56 5.85 4.36 -8.07
N GLN A 57 5.06 5.08 -8.88
CA GLN A 57 4.23 6.18 -8.40
C GLN A 57 3.12 5.69 -7.44
N LEU A 58 2.55 4.51 -7.71
CA LEU A 58 1.57 3.88 -6.83
C LEU A 58 2.20 3.42 -5.51
N LEU A 59 3.43 2.90 -5.54
CA LEU A 59 4.18 2.48 -4.35
C LEU A 59 4.46 3.66 -3.41
N GLN A 60 4.71 4.86 -3.94
CA GLN A 60 4.86 6.08 -3.11
C GLN A 60 3.57 6.49 -2.39
N LYS A 61 2.40 6.18 -2.96
CA LYS A 61 1.09 6.48 -2.36
C LYS A 61 0.61 5.41 -1.39
N LYS A 62 1.01 4.15 -1.63
CA LYS A 62 0.69 3.00 -0.78
C LYS A 62 1.98 2.32 -0.34
N GLU A 63 2.74 3.06 0.47
CA GLU A 63 4.04 2.59 0.94
C GLU A 63 3.87 1.22 1.62
N ASN A 64 4.65 0.24 1.15
CA ASN A 64 4.63 -1.14 1.62
C ASN A 64 3.39 -1.99 1.27
N ASP A 65 2.56 -1.60 0.30
CA ASP A 65 1.51 -2.49 -0.19
C ASP A 65 2.14 -3.73 -0.89
N PRO A 66 1.96 -4.94 -0.35
CA PRO A 66 2.59 -6.15 -0.89
C PRO A 66 2.11 -6.47 -2.30
N LYS A 67 0.90 -6.06 -2.68
CA LYS A 67 0.38 -6.25 -4.05
C LYS A 67 1.09 -5.34 -5.05
N VAL A 68 1.40 -4.12 -4.66
CA VAL A 68 2.14 -3.18 -5.52
C VAL A 68 3.56 -3.68 -5.74
N ARG A 69 4.23 -4.15 -4.69
CA ARG A 69 5.56 -4.78 -4.79
C ARG A 69 5.55 -6.02 -5.67
N HIS A 70 4.53 -6.86 -5.53
CA HIS A 70 4.33 -8.05 -6.37
C HIS A 70 4.20 -7.68 -7.84
N ASN A 71 3.36 -6.69 -8.16
CA ASN A 71 3.16 -6.23 -9.53
C ASN A 71 4.43 -5.62 -10.14
N ILE A 72 5.25 -4.92 -9.36
CA ILE A 72 6.57 -4.41 -9.80
C ILE A 72 7.48 -5.58 -10.16
N ALA A 73 7.64 -6.56 -9.27
CA ALA A 73 8.52 -7.71 -9.51
C ALA A 73 8.15 -8.46 -10.80
N ILE A 74 6.84 -8.65 -11.06
CA ILE A 74 6.38 -9.23 -12.32
C ILE A 74 6.75 -8.32 -13.50
N ALA A 75 6.42 -7.03 -13.45
CA ALA A 75 6.69 -6.11 -14.55
C ALA A 75 8.19 -6.00 -14.87
N GLU A 76 9.07 -5.97 -13.86
CA GLU A 76 10.52 -5.95 -14.06
C GLU A 76 11.02 -7.21 -14.75
N ASN A 77 10.50 -8.38 -14.37
CA ASN A 77 10.83 -9.63 -15.05
C ASN A 77 10.30 -9.66 -16.49
N PHE A 78 9.19 -9.00 -16.81
CA PHE A 78 8.73 -8.89 -18.20
C PHE A 78 9.55 -7.88 -19.02
N GLN A 79 10.26 -6.95 -18.38
CA GLN A 79 11.04 -5.91 -19.06
C GLN A 79 12.24 -6.48 -19.81
N ASP A 80 12.87 -7.51 -19.26
CA ASP A 80 14.01 -8.20 -19.86
C ASP A 80 13.63 -9.48 -20.64
N GLY A 81 12.33 -9.70 -20.87
CA GLY A 81 11.82 -10.88 -21.57
C GLY A 81 11.86 -12.16 -20.73
N CYS A 82 11.76 -12.06 -19.40
CA CYS A 82 11.85 -13.17 -18.46
C CYS A 82 13.20 -13.88 -18.53
N SER A 83 14.28 -13.12 -18.70
CA SER A 83 15.62 -13.66 -18.90
C SER A 83 16.15 -14.40 -17.66
N ASP A 84 15.65 -14.07 -16.48
CA ASP A 84 16.01 -14.74 -15.22
C ASP A 84 14.78 -15.07 -14.35
N PRO A 85 14.12 -16.21 -14.58
CA PRO A 85 12.95 -16.62 -13.80
C PRO A 85 13.28 -16.93 -12.33
N LYS A 86 14.55 -17.19 -11.97
CA LYS A 86 14.94 -17.45 -10.57
C LYS A 86 14.91 -16.17 -9.75
N ARG A 87 15.36 -15.06 -10.33
CA ARG A 87 15.27 -13.73 -9.70
C ARG A 87 13.83 -13.33 -9.40
N LEU A 88 12.89 -13.65 -10.30
CA LEU A 88 11.47 -13.42 -10.04
C LEU A 88 10.97 -14.22 -8.82
N ILE A 89 11.28 -15.52 -8.75
CA ILE A 89 10.86 -16.38 -7.63
C ILE A 89 11.38 -15.83 -6.30
N GLU A 90 12.66 -15.46 -6.23
CA GLU A 90 13.26 -14.88 -5.02
C GLU A 90 12.59 -13.55 -4.61
N ALA A 91 12.33 -12.65 -5.57
CA ALA A 91 11.62 -11.40 -5.31
C ALA A 91 10.21 -11.63 -4.76
N LEU A 92 9.50 -12.65 -5.26
CA LEU A 92 8.17 -13.03 -4.80
C LEU A 92 8.18 -13.67 -3.41
N GLU A 93 9.16 -14.54 -3.12
CA GLU A 93 9.34 -15.15 -1.79
C GLU A 93 9.64 -14.10 -0.71
N ASN A 94 10.45 -13.08 -1.04
CA ASN A 94 10.75 -11.98 -0.12
C ASN A 94 9.50 -11.17 0.27
N ILE A 95 8.54 -11.03 -0.65
CA ILE A 95 7.24 -10.37 -0.37
C ILE A 95 6.36 -11.24 0.55
N GLN A 96 6.54 -12.56 0.51
CA GLN A 96 5.72 -13.53 1.25
C GLN A 96 6.25 -13.83 2.66
N SER A 97 7.33 -13.19 3.11
CA SER A 97 7.93 -13.48 4.41
C SER A 97 6.94 -13.17 5.56
N PRO A 98 6.44 -14.19 6.30
CA PRO A 98 5.85 -13.90 7.59
C PRO A 98 6.97 -13.34 8.47
N ALA A 99 6.64 -12.36 9.30
CA ALA A 99 7.50 -11.83 10.34
C ALA A 99 7.81 -12.88 11.44
N ILE A 100 8.28 -14.08 11.07
CA ILE A 100 8.92 -15.01 11.98
C ILE A 100 10.38 -14.57 12.05
N GLU A 101 10.56 -13.53 12.85
CA GLU A 101 11.65 -13.42 13.82
C GLU A 101 12.77 -14.43 13.58
N LYS A 102 13.84 -13.96 12.93
CA LYS A 102 15.17 -14.51 13.14
C LYS A 102 15.58 -14.21 14.59
N ALA A 103 14.94 -14.86 15.56
CA ALA A 103 15.48 -14.97 16.91
C ALA A 103 16.80 -15.75 16.78
N PRO A 104 17.95 -15.20 17.20
CA PRO A 104 19.18 -15.96 17.25
C PRO A 104 19.02 -17.13 18.23
N PRO A 105 19.48 -18.34 17.88
CA PRO A 105 19.47 -19.48 18.79
C PRO A 105 20.65 -19.36 19.76
N HIS A 106 20.57 -18.45 20.73
CA HIS A 106 21.42 -18.49 21.92
C HIS A 106 20.74 -17.75 23.06
N MET A 107 20.99 -18.19 24.30
CA MET A 107 20.18 -17.96 25.52
C MET A 107 19.13 -19.04 25.79
N ARG A 108 19.54 -20.32 25.72
CA ARG A 108 19.04 -21.27 26.72
C ARG A 108 19.55 -20.79 28.08
N PRO A 109 18.71 -20.61 29.12
CA PRO A 109 19.23 -20.53 30.47
C PRO A 109 19.76 -21.93 30.81
N GLU A 110 21.08 -22.06 30.87
CA GLU A 110 21.75 -23.15 31.59
C GLU A 110 21.16 -23.18 33.00
N ALA A 111 20.50 -24.28 33.35
CA ALA A 111 20.06 -24.53 34.70
C ALA A 111 21.28 -24.44 35.61
N SER A 112 21.28 -23.46 36.50
CA SER A 112 22.29 -23.26 37.53
C SER A 112 22.34 -24.47 38.47
N ALA A 113 23.11 -25.49 38.10
CA ALA A 113 23.66 -26.44 39.05
C ALA A 113 24.92 -25.81 39.66
N SER A 114 24.78 -25.10 40.77
CA SER A 114 25.92 -24.82 41.64
C SER A 114 25.48 -24.70 43.10
N ARG A 115 25.69 -25.82 43.79
CA ARG A 115 26.16 -26.00 45.17
C ARG A 115 25.79 -24.94 46.21
N ASN A 116 25.05 -25.38 47.22
CA ASN A 116 25.52 -25.30 48.60
C ASN A 116 25.10 -26.55 49.37
#